data_AF-A0A4Q4XG48-F1
#
_entry.id   AF-A0A4Q4XG48-F1
#
_cell.length_a   1.000
_cell.length_b   1.000
_cell.length_c   1.000
_cell.angle_alpha   90.00
_cell.angle_beta   90.00
_cell.angle_gamma   90.00
#
_symmetry.space_group_name_H-M   'P 1'
#
loop_
_entity.id
_entity.type
_entity.pdbx_description
1 polymer ?
#
loop_
_entity_poly.entity_id
_entity_poly.type
_entity_poly.pdbx_seq_one_letter_code
_entity_poly.pdbx_strand_id
1 'polypeptide(L)'
;MKTNQRLWRWLGLIFILSFGALGYLGRQIYLAAPPIPHAVVTSVGEVLFTGEQIQRGQEAWLAAGGQQLGTVWGHGSYVAPDWSADWLHREATALQAIRAHQQFDTDAPLTTVQQAAVDASVKEEMRRNTYDANHDILTVSRERAEAIRGVAQHFEALFGTDPSLATLRDQYAMATGVLPEAADREALAAFFFWTSWAAAADRPGETDISYTSNWPHEPLVGNTMTGGAAVWSMVSIVLLLGGIAAMLWLHGSSKHEEESAPLPADPFLNVVATPSMKATRK
;
A
#
# COMPACT_ATOMS: atom_id res chain seq x y z
N MET A 1 -35.12 13.87 37.43
CA MET A 1 -34.26 13.04 36.56
C MET A 1 -33.61 13.97 35.54
N LYS A 2 -32.28 14.15 35.57
CA LYS A 2 -31.59 14.93 34.52
C LYS A 2 -31.72 14.14 33.22
N THR A 3 -32.45 14.66 32.25
CA THR A 3 -32.81 13.93 31.04
C THR A 3 -31.60 13.91 30.10
N ASN A 4 -30.92 12.77 29.99
CA ASN A 4 -29.75 12.58 29.11
C ASN A 4 -30.07 12.63 27.60
N GLN A 5 -31.30 13.00 27.22
CA GLN A 5 -31.75 13.09 25.83
C GLN A 5 -30.84 13.97 24.96
N ARG A 6 -30.26 15.04 25.51
CA ARG A 6 -29.33 15.89 24.76
C ARG A 6 -28.04 15.15 24.38
N LEU A 7 -27.49 14.35 25.29
CA LEU A 7 -26.28 13.54 25.03
C LEU A 7 -26.58 12.45 23.99
N TRP A 8 -27.72 11.77 24.10
CA TRP A 8 -28.14 10.78 23.10
C TRP A 8 -28.35 11.37 21.71
N ARG A 9 -28.90 12.59 21.60
CA ARG A 9 -29.03 13.29 20.32
C ARG A 9 -27.67 13.62 19.70
N TRP A 10 -26.72 14.13 20.50
CA TRP A 10 -25.35 14.38 20.04
C TRP A 10 -24.63 13.10 19.63
N LEU A 11 -24.76 12.04 20.41
CA LEU A 11 -24.19 10.73 20.08
C LEU A 11 -24.76 10.20 18.75
N GLY A 12 -26.09 10.24 18.58
CA GLY A 12 -26.74 9.84 17.34
C GLY A 12 -26.29 10.67 16.14
N LEU A 13 -26.12 11.98 16.30
CA LEU A 13 -25.60 12.86 15.26
C LEU A 13 -24.17 12.50 14.87
N ILE A 14 -23.28 12.27 15.85
CA ILE A 14 -21.89 11.85 15.60
C ILE A 14 -21.87 10.54 14.80
N PHE A 15 -22.66 9.55 15.21
CA PHE A 15 -22.76 8.29 14.47
C PHE A 15 -23.20 8.48 13.02
N ILE A 16 -24.26 9.25 12.78
CA ILE A 16 -24.77 9.49 11.43
C ILE A 16 -23.71 10.17 10.56
N LEU A 17 -23.02 11.19 11.08
CA LEU A 17 -21.99 11.91 10.34
C LEU A 17 -20.75 11.03 10.08
N SER A 18 -20.26 10.30 11.09
CA SER A 18 -19.09 9.43 10.97
C SER A 18 -19.34 8.26 10.02
N PHE A 19 -20.46 7.55 10.15
CA PHE A 19 -20.81 6.46 9.23
C PHE A 19 -21.17 6.98 7.83
N GLY A 20 -21.79 8.16 7.73
CA GLY A 20 -22.02 8.82 6.45
C GLY A 20 -20.72 9.12 5.71
N ALA A 21 -19.72 9.68 6.40
CA ALA A 21 -18.38 9.91 5.85
C ALA A 21 -17.69 8.60 5.47
N LEU A 22 -17.73 7.58 6.33
CA LEU A 22 -17.13 6.27 6.05
C LEU A 22 -17.75 5.60 4.82
N GLY A 23 -19.08 5.61 4.70
CA GLY A 23 -19.77 5.03 3.55
C GLY A 23 -19.50 5.79 2.25
N TYR A 24 -19.46 7.12 2.32
CA TYR A 24 -19.08 7.94 1.16
C TYR A 24 -17.65 7.66 0.70
N LEU A 25 -16.68 7.62 1.63
CA LEU A 25 -15.29 7.32 1.31
C LEU A 25 -15.13 5.88 0.78
N GLY A 26 -15.84 4.90 1.36
CA GLY A 26 -15.84 3.52 0.86
C GLY A 26 -16.30 3.42 -0.59
N ARG A 27 -17.33 4.18 -0.98
CA ARG A 27 -17.76 4.30 -2.38
C ARG A 27 -16.67 4.90 -3.28
N GLN A 28 -16.00 5.95 -2.81
CA GLN A 28 -14.93 6.58 -3.59
C GLN A 28 -13.73 5.64 -3.77
N ILE A 29 -13.35 4.89 -2.73
CA ILE A 29 -12.29 3.87 -2.82
C ILE A 29 -12.64 2.82 -3.88
N TYR A 30 -13.89 2.34 -3.90
CA TYR A 30 -14.33 1.36 -4.88
C TYR A 30 -14.26 1.86 -6.33
N LEU A 31 -14.63 3.12 -6.57
CA LEU A 31 -14.64 3.71 -7.92
C LEU A 31 -13.25 4.16 -8.40
N ALA A 32 -12.35 4.51 -7.48
CA ALA A 32 -11.03 5.05 -7.79
C ALA A 32 -9.88 4.04 -7.56
N ALA A 33 -10.21 2.78 -7.25
CA ALA A 33 -9.22 1.72 -7.09
C ALA A 33 -8.43 1.52 -8.41
N PRO A 34 -7.13 1.16 -8.33
CA PRO A 34 -6.37 0.78 -9.51
C PRO A 34 -7.03 -0.43 -10.18
N PRO A 35 -7.34 -0.37 -11.50
CA PRO A 35 -7.94 -1.49 -12.19
C PRO A 35 -6.96 -2.66 -12.31
N ILE A 36 -7.47 -3.89 -12.30
CA ILE A 36 -6.72 -5.08 -12.71
C ILE A 36 -7.04 -5.28 -14.20
N PRO A 37 -6.08 -5.05 -15.12
CA PRO A 37 -6.34 -5.19 -16.54
C PRO A 37 -6.58 -6.66 -16.92
N HIS A 38 -7.42 -6.89 -17.94
CA HIS A 38 -7.55 -8.23 -18.54
C HIS A 38 -6.22 -8.74 -19.10
N ALA A 39 -5.41 -7.86 -19.71
CA ALA A 39 -4.07 -8.19 -20.16
C ALA A 39 -3.09 -7.01 -20.05
N VAL A 40 -1.84 -7.34 -19.75
CA VAL A 40 -0.68 -6.46 -19.88
C VAL A 40 0.06 -6.87 -21.14
N VAL A 41 0.18 -5.96 -22.10
CA VAL A 41 0.75 -6.25 -23.42
C VAL A 41 1.90 -5.29 -23.74
N THR A 42 2.81 -5.74 -24.59
CA THR A 42 3.84 -4.88 -25.17
C THR A 42 3.27 -4.03 -26.30
N SER A 43 3.99 -2.99 -26.70
CA SER A 43 3.63 -2.14 -27.86
C SER A 43 3.51 -2.88 -29.19
N VAL A 44 4.02 -4.12 -29.29
CA VAL A 44 3.90 -4.98 -30.48
C VAL A 44 2.82 -6.07 -30.33
N GLY A 45 2.06 -6.07 -29.23
CA GLY A 45 0.92 -6.96 -28.99
C GLY A 45 1.27 -8.29 -28.30
N GLU A 46 2.51 -8.48 -27.85
CA GLU A 46 2.88 -9.65 -27.04
C GLU A 46 2.30 -9.52 -25.63
N VAL A 47 1.62 -10.56 -25.13
CA VAL A 47 1.08 -10.59 -23.76
C VAL A 47 2.19 -10.91 -22.76
N LEU A 48 2.36 -10.05 -21.76
CA LEU A 48 3.28 -10.27 -20.62
C LEU A 48 2.58 -10.96 -19.46
N PHE A 49 1.43 -10.42 -19.06
CA PHE A 49 0.62 -10.93 -17.96
C PHE A 49 -0.87 -10.86 -18.30
N THR A 50 -1.66 -11.74 -17.70
CA THR A 50 -3.12 -11.70 -17.75
C THR A 50 -3.70 -11.26 -16.40
N GLY A 51 -4.93 -10.75 -16.41
CA GLY A 51 -5.66 -10.42 -15.18
C GLY A 51 -5.83 -11.64 -14.27
N GLU A 52 -6.02 -12.83 -14.85
CA GLU A 52 -6.07 -14.10 -14.11
C GLU A 52 -4.74 -14.42 -13.42
N GLN A 53 -3.60 -14.19 -14.09
CA GLN A 53 -2.28 -14.33 -13.47
C GLN A 53 -2.07 -13.34 -12.32
N ILE A 54 -2.52 -12.09 -12.45
CA ILE A 54 -2.44 -11.10 -11.36
C ILE A 54 -3.23 -11.58 -10.13
N GLN A 55 -4.46 -12.06 -10.34
CA GLN A 55 -5.31 -12.57 -9.25
C GLN A 55 -4.73 -13.85 -8.62
N ARG A 56 -4.28 -14.80 -9.44
CA ARG A 56 -3.59 -16.00 -8.96
C ARG A 56 -2.31 -15.67 -8.21
N GLY A 57 -1.58 -14.65 -8.66
CA GLY A 57 -0.38 -14.17 -7.98
C GLY A 57 -0.68 -13.63 -6.58
N GLN A 58 -1.81 -12.93 -6.42
CA GLN A 58 -2.28 -12.50 -5.10
C GLN A 58 -2.59 -13.70 -4.20
N GLU A 59 -3.25 -14.74 -4.73
CA GLU A 59 -3.52 -15.98 -3.98
C GLU A 59 -2.23 -16.71 -3.59
N ALA A 60 -1.27 -16.81 -4.51
CA ALA A 60 0.05 -17.38 -4.26
C ALA A 60 0.81 -16.60 -3.17
N TRP A 61 0.78 -15.26 -3.23
CA TRP A 61 1.35 -14.41 -2.18
C TRP A 61 0.72 -14.68 -0.81
N LEU A 62 -0.61 -14.77 -0.73
CA LEU A 62 -1.33 -15.09 0.51
C LEU A 62 -0.96 -16.48 1.03
N ALA A 63 -0.86 -17.48 0.14
CA ALA A 63 -0.46 -18.84 0.48
C ALA A 63 1.00 -18.92 0.99
N ALA A 64 1.88 -18.06 0.46
CA ALA A 64 3.27 -17.91 0.90
C ALA A 64 3.43 -17.21 2.27
N GLY A 65 2.32 -16.86 2.94
CA GLY A 65 2.30 -16.16 4.23
C GLY A 65 1.86 -14.70 4.13
N GLY A 66 1.72 -14.15 2.93
CA GLY A 66 1.22 -12.81 2.65
C GLY A 66 1.94 -11.74 3.46
N GLN A 67 1.15 -10.98 4.23
CA GLN A 67 1.61 -9.90 5.10
C GLN A 67 2.48 -10.36 6.28
N GLN A 68 2.61 -11.66 6.54
CA GLN A 68 3.53 -12.16 7.57
C GLN A 68 4.95 -12.33 7.06
N LEU A 69 5.13 -12.43 5.74
CA LEU A 69 6.45 -12.62 5.12
C LEU A 69 7.15 -11.27 4.84
N GLY A 70 6.43 -10.33 4.24
CA GLY A 70 6.87 -8.97 3.97
C GLY A 70 5.67 -8.04 3.81
N THR A 71 5.82 -6.91 3.12
CA THR A 71 4.70 -5.97 2.91
C THR A 71 4.31 -5.82 1.44
N VAL A 72 3.05 -5.48 1.22
CA VAL A 72 2.53 -4.93 -0.05
C VAL A 72 1.85 -3.63 0.31
N TRP A 73 2.16 -2.56 -0.42
CA TRP A 73 1.66 -1.21 -0.12
C TRP A 73 1.85 -0.78 1.34
N GLY A 74 2.99 -1.15 1.94
CA GLY A 74 3.39 -0.79 3.30
C GLY A 74 2.69 -1.55 4.43
N HIS A 75 1.80 -2.50 4.10
CA HIS A 75 1.09 -3.30 5.10
C HIS A 75 1.67 -4.73 5.16
N GLY A 76 2.22 -5.09 6.32
CA GLY A 76 2.73 -6.43 6.62
C GLY A 76 3.87 -6.43 7.64
N SER A 77 4.75 -7.42 7.54
CA SER A 77 5.92 -7.59 8.42
C SER A 77 7.15 -6.87 7.87
N TYR A 78 8.16 -6.66 8.72
CA TYR A 78 9.26 -5.73 8.44
C TYR A 78 10.63 -6.39 8.25
N VAL A 79 10.68 -7.72 8.10
CA VAL A 79 11.95 -8.45 7.90
C VAL A 79 12.26 -8.54 6.41
N ALA A 80 11.39 -9.16 5.61
CA ALA A 80 11.46 -9.07 4.16
C ALA A 80 11.03 -7.65 3.70
N PRO A 81 11.41 -7.23 2.49
CA PRO A 81 11.10 -5.88 2.00
C PRO A 81 9.61 -5.70 1.72
N ASP A 82 9.25 -4.46 1.35
CA ASP A 82 8.00 -4.22 0.65
C ASP A 82 8.14 -4.64 -0.82
N TRP A 83 7.32 -5.60 -1.25
CA TRP A 83 7.40 -6.16 -2.59
C TRP A 83 6.99 -5.16 -3.68
N SER A 84 6.04 -4.26 -3.39
CA SER A 84 5.66 -3.20 -4.34
C SER A 84 6.78 -2.19 -4.53
N ALA A 85 7.45 -1.80 -3.44
CA ALA A 85 8.56 -0.86 -3.49
C ALA A 85 9.84 -1.47 -4.09
N ASP A 86 10.19 -2.71 -3.70
CA ASP A 86 11.37 -3.40 -4.22
C ASP A 86 11.22 -3.69 -5.71
N TRP A 87 10.04 -4.15 -6.15
CA TRP A 87 9.74 -4.27 -7.58
C TRP A 87 9.87 -2.93 -8.29
N LEU A 88 9.23 -1.87 -7.78
CA LEU A 88 9.24 -0.55 -8.40
C LEU A 88 10.67 -0.03 -8.62
N HIS A 89 11.52 -0.15 -7.60
CA HIS A 89 12.90 0.29 -7.67
C HIS A 89 13.71 -0.52 -8.69
N ARG A 90 13.58 -1.85 -8.67
CA ARG A 90 14.28 -2.73 -9.62
C ARG A 90 13.83 -2.51 -11.07
N GLU A 91 12.53 -2.29 -11.29
CA GLU A 91 11.99 -1.99 -12.61
C GLU A 91 12.51 -0.63 -13.12
N ALA A 92 12.45 0.41 -12.27
CA ALA A 92 12.92 1.74 -12.64
C ALA A 92 14.43 1.78 -12.94
N THR A 93 15.25 1.09 -12.13
CA THR A 93 16.70 1.01 -12.34
C THR A 93 17.07 0.15 -13.56
N ALA A 94 16.37 -0.96 -13.79
CA ALA A 94 16.56 -1.76 -15.00
C ALA A 94 16.19 -0.97 -16.27
N LEU A 95 15.07 -0.24 -16.25
CA LEU A 95 14.66 0.61 -17.37
C LEU A 95 15.64 1.77 -17.60
N GLN A 96 16.17 2.37 -16.53
CA GLN A 96 17.21 3.39 -16.60
C GLN A 96 18.47 2.84 -17.29
N ALA A 97 18.94 1.65 -16.90
CA ALA A 97 20.09 1.00 -17.50
C ALA A 97 19.88 0.67 -18.99
N ILE A 98 18.73 0.11 -19.36
CA ILE A 98 18.37 -0.19 -20.75
C ILE A 98 18.40 1.07 -21.61
N ARG A 99 17.81 2.17 -21.12
CA ARG A 99 17.76 3.44 -21.84
C ARG A 99 19.12 4.12 -21.93
N ALA A 100 19.92 4.06 -20.87
CA ALA A 100 21.29 4.56 -20.87
C ALA A 100 22.13 3.87 -21.96
N HIS A 101 22.06 2.54 -22.04
CA HIS A 101 22.76 1.76 -23.08
C HIS A 101 22.27 2.12 -24.48
N GLN A 102 20.95 2.24 -24.69
CA GLN A 102 20.39 2.60 -26.01
C GLN A 102 20.76 4.00 -26.49
N GLN A 103 20.85 4.98 -25.59
CA GLN A 103 21.10 6.38 -25.97
C GLN A 103 22.58 6.72 -26.11
N PHE A 104 23.44 6.10 -25.30
CA PHE A 104 24.83 6.52 -25.17
C PHE A 104 25.87 5.44 -25.53
N ASP A 105 25.42 4.21 -25.85
CA ASP A 105 26.25 3.11 -26.39
C ASP A 105 27.60 2.96 -25.67
N THR A 106 27.58 3.04 -24.33
CA THR A 106 28.81 3.08 -23.55
C THR A 106 28.66 2.43 -22.18
N ASP A 107 29.66 1.63 -21.82
CA ASP A 107 29.91 1.17 -20.44
C ASP A 107 30.54 2.29 -19.58
N ALA A 108 30.80 3.47 -20.16
CA ALA A 108 31.36 4.60 -19.43
C ALA A 108 30.31 5.25 -18.51
N PRO A 109 30.73 5.81 -17.36
CA PRO A 109 29.83 6.57 -16.49
C PRO A 109 29.18 7.74 -17.24
N LEU A 110 27.85 7.86 -17.15
CA LEU A 110 27.12 8.98 -17.70
C LEU A 110 27.52 10.30 -17.02
N THR A 111 27.58 11.38 -17.80
CA THR A 111 27.63 12.74 -17.24
C THR A 111 26.32 13.08 -16.53
N THR A 112 26.33 14.05 -15.62
CA THR A 112 25.11 14.49 -14.89
C THR A 112 23.97 14.88 -15.83
N VAL A 113 24.28 15.49 -16.98
CA VAL A 113 23.27 15.90 -17.96
C VAL A 113 22.66 14.68 -18.67
N GLN A 114 23.48 13.70 -19.03
CA GLN A 114 23.00 12.46 -19.63
C GLN A 114 22.16 11.65 -18.64
N GLN A 115 22.61 11.54 -17.40
CA GLN A 115 21.84 10.89 -16.33
C GLN A 115 20.47 11.55 -16.14
N ALA A 116 20.43 12.88 -16.04
CA ALA A 116 19.17 13.61 -15.88
C ALA A 116 18.21 13.42 -17.06
N ALA A 117 18.72 13.30 -18.29
CA ALA A 117 17.91 13.02 -19.47
C ALA A 117 17.31 11.60 -19.41
N VAL A 118 18.09 10.59 -19.01
CA VAL A 118 17.60 9.23 -18.81
C VAL A 118 16.55 9.21 -17.70
N ASP A 119 16.83 9.82 -16.55
CA ASP A 119 15.93 9.82 -15.39
C ASP A 119 14.59 10.49 -15.70
N ALA A 120 14.61 11.65 -16.38
CA ALA A 120 13.39 12.34 -16.80
C ALA A 120 12.55 11.45 -17.73
N SER A 121 13.22 10.73 -18.63
CA SER A 121 12.56 9.82 -19.56
C SER A 121 11.95 8.60 -18.84
N VAL A 122 12.63 8.04 -17.84
CA VAL A 122 12.14 6.93 -17.00
C VAL A 122 10.92 7.38 -16.21
N LYS A 123 10.99 8.55 -15.56
CA LYS A 123 9.85 9.14 -14.85
C LYS A 123 8.65 9.26 -15.79
N GLU A 124 8.84 9.84 -16.97
CA GLU A 124 7.75 10.03 -17.93
C GLU A 124 7.09 8.70 -18.32
N GLU A 125 7.87 7.66 -18.61
CA GLU A 125 7.31 6.35 -18.95
C GLU A 125 6.61 5.66 -17.77
N MET A 126 7.24 5.64 -16.60
CA MET A 126 6.72 4.93 -15.44
C MET A 126 5.43 5.54 -14.91
N ARG A 127 5.29 6.88 -14.99
CA ARG A 127 4.10 7.61 -14.56
C ARG A 127 2.98 7.62 -15.59
N ARG A 128 3.29 7.51 -16.88
CA ARG A 128 2.27 7.53 -17.94
C ARG A 128 1.33 6.35 -17.77
N ASN A 129 0.06 6.66 -17.51
CA ASN A 129 -0.98 5.66 -17.39
C ASN A 129 -1.44 5.22 -18.79
N THR A 130 -1.05 4.02 -19.18
CA THR A 130 -1.33 3.39 -20.47
C THR A 130 -2.40 2.32 -20.40
N TYR A 131 -3.22 2.34 -19.34
CA TYR A 131 -4.40 1.50 -19.22
C TYR A 131 -5.56 2.07 -20.07
N ASP A 132 -6.08 1.25 -20.98
CA ASP A 132 -7.26 1.58 -21.79
C ASP A 132 -8.50 0.90 -21.21
N ALA A 133 -9.39 1.69 -20.60
CA ALA A 133 -10.62 1.19 -20.00
C ALA A 133 -11.64 0.62 -21.01
N ASN A 134 -11.55 0.96 -22.30
CA ASN A 134 -12.47 0.43 -23.31
C ASN A 134 -12.10 -1.00 -23.73
N HIS A 135 -10.80 -1.29 -23.76
CA HIS A 135 -10.27 -2.59 -24.18
C HIS A 135 -9.82 -3.46 -22.99
N ASP A 136 -9.74 -2.89 -21.79
CA ASP A 136 -9.26 -3.53 -20.57
C ASP A 136 -7.81 -4.03 -20.69
N ILE A 137 -6.95 -3.22 -21.31
CA ILE A 137 -5.55 -3.56 -21.63
C ILE A 137 -4.61 -2.50 -21.09
N LEU A 138 -3.54 -2.94 -20.43
CA LEU A 138 -2.39 -2.10 -20.08
C LEU A 138 -1.26 -2.32 -21.10
N THR A 139 -0.82 -1.25 -21.76
CA THR A 139 0.27 -1.34 -22.76
C THR A 139 1.59 -0.82 -22.21
N VAL A 140 2.68 -1.59 -22.32
CA VAL A 140 4.04 -1.16 -21.94
C VAL A 140 4.97 -1.10 -23.16
N SER A 141 6.02 -0.27 -23.11
CA SER A 141 7.03 -0.26 -24.17
C SER A 141 7.81 -1.58 -24.21
N ARG A 142 8.57 -1.79 -25.28
CA ARG A 142 9.45 -2.94 -25.41
C ARG A 142 10.56 -2.91 -24.35
N GLU A 143 11.12 -1.73 -24.09
CA GLU A 143 12.20 -1.50 -23.13
C GLU A 143 11.72 -1.77 -21.70
N ARG A 144 10.51 -1.30 -21.36
CA ARG A 144 9.90 -1.60 -20.06
C ARG A 144 9.50 -3.07 -19.94
N ALA A 145 9.05 -3.71 -21.02
CA ALA A 145 8.80 -5.15 -21.04
C ALA A 145 10.07 -5.97 -20.76
N GLU A 146 11.21 -5.55 -21.29
CA GLU A 146 12.51 -6.16 -20.99
C GLU A 146 12.89 -6.00 -19.51
N ALA A 147 12.73 -4.80 -18.95
CA ALA A 147 12.92 -4.56 -17.51
C ALA A 147 12.00 -5.45 -16.65
N ILE A 148 10.70 -5.51 -16.97
CA ILE A 148 9.70 -6.32 -16.27
C ILE A 148 10.11 -7.79 -16.25
N ARG A 149 10.56 -8.37 -17.39
CA ARG A 149 10.99 -9.77 -17.44
C ARG A 149 12.21 -10.04 -16.57
N GLY A 150 13.18 -9.12 -16.55
CA GLY A 150 14.35 -9.25 -15.67
C GLY A 150 13.98 -9.24 -14.18
N VAL A 151 13.05 -8.37 -13.79
CA VAL A 151 12.56 -8.30 -12.41
C VAL A 151 11.72 -9.52 -12.05
N ALA A 152 10.86 -9.99 -12.96
CA ALA A 152 10.07 -11.22 -12.77
C ALA A 152 10.97 -12.42 -12.46
N GLN A 153 12.04 -12.62 -13.26
CA GLN A 153 13.02 -13.69 -13.04
C GLN A 153 13.66 -13.63 -11.64
N HIS A 154 13.95 -12.43 -11.13
CA HIS A 154 14.48 -12.27 -9.78
C HIS A 154 13.51 -12.80 -8.72
N PHE A 155 12.23 -12.43 -8.80
CA PHE A 155 11.22 -12.86 -7.83
C PHE A 155 10.88 -14.35 -7.96
N GLU A 156 10.85 -14.87 -9.19
CA GLU A 156 10.68 -16.31 -9.43
C GLU A 156 11.83 -17.13 -8.82
N ALA A 157 13.07 -16.65 -8.92
CA ALA A 157 14.21 -17.29 -8.28
C ALA A 157 14.19 -17.13 -6.75
N LEU A 158 13.78 -15.95 -6.24
CA LEU A 158 13.75 -15.64 -4.81
C LEU A 158 12.74 -16.51 -4.07
N PHE A 159 11.53 -16.68 -4.61
CA PHE A 159 10.48 -17.51 -4.01
C PHE A 159 10.64 -19.01 -4.31
N GLY A 160 11.53 -19.35 -5.24
CA GLY A 160 11.91 -20.71 -5.58
C GLY A 160 13.09 -21.22 -4.75
N THR A 161 13.92 -22.04 -5.39
CA THR A 161 15.03 -22.78 -4.75
C THR A 161 16.40 -22.40 -5.30
N ASP A 162 16.54 -21.29 -6.02
CA ASP A 162 17.81 -20.90 -6.65
C ASP A 162 18.90 -20.70 -5.58
N PRO A 163 20.01 -21.47 -5.60
CA PRO A 163 21.04 -21.40 -4.57
C PRO A 163 21.76 -20.05 -4.50
N SER A 164 21.81 -19.28 -5.59
CA SER A 164 22.45 -17.95 -5.62
C SER A 164 21.75 -16.93 -4.71
N LEU A 165 20.46 -17.14 -4.41
CA LEU A 165 19.64 -16.29 -3.55
C LEU A 165 19.44 -16.87 -2.14
N ALA A 166 20.15 -17.94 -1.76
CA ALA A 166 20.02 -18.55 -0.44
C ALA A 166 20.32 -17.55 0.70
N THR A 167 21.43 -16.82 0.61
CA THR A 167 21.78 -15.79 1.60
C THR A 167 20.73 -14.68 1.68
N LEU A 168 20.13 -14.30 0.56
CA LEU A 168 19.10 -13.27 0.53
C LEU A 168 17.80 -13.76 1.19
N ARG A 169 17.39 -15.01 0.92
CA ARG A 169 16.26 -15.65 1.61
C ARG A 169 16.49 -15.71 3.11
N ASP A 170 17.69 -16.08 3.56
CA ASP A 170 18.04 -16.09 4.99
C ASP A 170 17.93 -14.69 5.60
N GLN A 171 18.43 -13.65 4.92
CA GLN A 171 18.30 -12.25 5.35
C GLN A 171 16.84 -11.79 5.43
N TYR A 172 15.98 -12.29 4.55
CA TYR A 172 14.54 -12.02 4.54
C TYR A 172 13.73 -12.98 5.43
N ALA A 173 14.39 -13.90 6.16
CA ALA A 173 13.76 -14.94 6.95
C ALA A 173 12.74 -15.79 6.14
N MET A 174 13.03 -16.03 4.86
CA MET A 174 12.22 -16.84 3.96
C MET A 174 12.68 -18.30 3.97
N ALA A 175 11.75 -19.24 4.03
CA ALA A 175 12.05 -20.64 3.75
C ALA A 175 12.48 -20.81 2.28
N THR A 176 13.26 -21.84 1.98
CA THR A 176 13.63 -22.15 0.59
C THR A 176 12.45 -22.82 -0.10
N GLY A 177 12.09 -22.36 -1.31
CA GLY A 177 10.97 -22.91 -2.07
C GLY A 177 9.60 -22.65 -1.42
N VAL A 178 9.38 -21.45 -0.87
CA VAL A 178 8.07 -21.05 -0.29
C VAL A 178 6.93 -21.30 -1.27
N LEU A 179 7.19 -21.09 -2.57
CA LEU A 179 6.29 -21.45 -3.66
C LEU A 179 6.96 -22.51 -4.56
N PRO A 180 6.65 -23.81 -4.39
CA PRO A 180 7.30 -24.87 -5.15
C PRO A 180 6.90 -24.89 -6.63
N GLU A 181 5.64 -24.56 -6.94
CA GLU A 181 5.11 -24.57 -8.31
C GLU A 181 5.59 -23.36 -9.11
N ALA A 182 6.14 -23.59 -10.31
CA ALA A 182 6.66 -22.52 -11.16
C ALA A 182 5.56 -21.55 -11.62
N ALA A 183 4.38 -22.07 -11.98
CA ALA A 183 3.24 -21.26 -12.40
C ALA A 183 2.76 -20.27 -11.32
N ASP A 184 2.88 -20.63 -10.03
CA ASP A 184 2.52 -19.72 -8.93
C ASP A 184 3.56 -18.61 -8.74
N ARG A 185 4.83 -18.89 -9.04
CA ARG A 185 5.90 -17.88 -9.01
C ARG A 185 5.81 -16.91 -10.19
N GLU A 186 5.50 -17.41 -11.38
CA GLU A 186 5.20 -16.57 -12.56
C GLU A 186 3.98 -15.67 -12.30
N ALA A 187 2.92 -16.23 -11.72
CA ALA A 187 1.74 -15.46 -11.32
C ALA A 187 2.06 -14.43 -10.22
N LEU A 188 2.90 -14.78 -9.24
CA LEU A 188 3.35 -13.86 -8.19
C LEU A 188 4.05 -12.64 -8.79
N ALA A 189 4.91 -12.82 -9.79
CA ALA A 189 5.56 -11.72 -10.49
C ALA A 189 4.53 -10.78 -11.16
N ALA A 190 3.48 -11.33 -11.78
CA ALA A 190 2.38 -10.53 -12.33
C ALA A 190 1.68 -9.67 -11.26
N PHE A 191 1.44 -10.24 -10.08
CA PHE A 191 0.85 -9.51 -8.96
C PHE A 191 1.77 -8.40 -8.45
N PHE A 192 3.05 -8.67 -8.21
CA PHE A 192 3.99 -7.64 -7.76
C PHE A 192 4.17 -6.52 -8.78
N PHE A 193 4.25 -6.85 -10.08
CA PHE A 193 4.18 -5.88 -11.16
C PHE A 193 2.94 -4.99 -11.07
N TRP A 194 1.76 -5.58 -10.90
CA TRP A 194 0.53 -4.79 -10.82
C TRP A 194 0.54 -3.83 -9.61
N THR A 195 1.02 -4.30 -8.45
CA THR A 195 1.11 -3.45 -7.26
C THR A 195 2.10 -2.30 -7.42
N SER A 196 3.20 -2.50 -8.14
CA SER A 196 4.22 -1.47 -8.42
C SER A 196 3.75 -0.50 -9.50
N TRP A 197 3.06 -0.98 -10.54
CA TRP A 197 2.44 -0.16 -11.57
C TRP A 197 1.43 0.80 -10.94
N ALA A 198 0.53 0.30 -10.09
CA ALA A 198 -0.43 1.14 -9.36
C ALA A 198 0.27 2.20 -8.48
N ALA A 199 1.45 1.87 -7.96
CA ALA A 199 2.23 2.77 -7.12
C ALA A 199 2.93 3.90 -7.90
N ALA A 200 3.16 3.74 -9.20
CA ALA A 200 3.87 4.69 -10.05
C ALA A 200 2.97 5.45 -11.05
N ALA A 201 1.99 4.78 -11.65
CA ALA A 201 1.17 5.35 -12.71
C ALA A 201 0.21 6.42 -12.17
N ASP A 202 0.16 7.57 -12.84
CA ASP A 202 -0.76 8.66 -12.52
C ASP A 202 -2.21 8.22 -12.64
N ARG A 203 -3.07 8.69 -11.72
CA ARG A 203 -4.52 8.43 -11.81
C ARG A 203 -5.10 9.09 -13.07
N PRO A 204 -6.16 8.52 -13.67
CA PRO A 204 -6.83 9.15 -14.80
C PRO A 204 -7.29 10.58 -14.46
N GLY A 205 -6.80 11.55 -15.24
CA GLY A 205 -7.15 12.98 -15.06
C GLY A 205 -6.33 13.72 -13.99
N GLU A 206 -5.38 13.06 -13.33
CA GLU A 206 -4.44 13.68 -12.40
C GLU A 206 -3.03 13.70 -13.01
N THR A 207 -2.20 14.63 -12.56
CA THR A 207 -0.79 14.73 -12.97
C THR A 207 0.09 14.66 -11.73
N ASP A 208 1.17 13.86 -11.77
CA ASP A 208 2.10 13.67 -10.66
C ASP A 208 1.42 13.12 -9.37
N ILE A 209 0.33 12.36 -9.48
CA ILE A 209 -0.33 11.66 -8.36
C ILE A 209 -0.71 10.23 -8.78
N SER A 210 -0.03 9.23 -8.21
CA SER A 210 -0.30 7.82 -8.50
C SER A 210 -1.55 7.27 -7.80
N TYR A 211 -1.99 6.05 -8.15
CA TYR A 211 -3.13 5.40 -7.47
C TYR A 211 -2.93 5.28 -5.96
N THR A 212 -1.70 5.13 -5.49
CA THR A 212 -1.32 5.06 -4.07
C THR A 212 -0.92 6.42 -3.47
N SER A 213 -1.23 7.53 -4.16
CA SER A 213 -0.88 8.89 -3.72
C SER A 213 0.62 9.12 -3.55
N ASN A 214 1.41 8.67 -4.53
CA ASN A 214 2.88 8.77 -4.58
C ASN A 214 3.63 8.01 -3.48
N TRP A 215 2.98 7.00 -2.90
CA TRP A 215 3.68 5.98 -2.13
C TRP A 215 4.13 4.83 -3.06
N PRO A 216 5.31 4.23 -2.92
CA PRO A 216 6.38 4.53 -1.96
C PRO A 216 7.25 5.67 -2.46
N HIS A 217 8.08 6.24 -1.57
CA HIS A 217 9.08 7.24 -1.98
C HIS A 217 10.09 6.63 -2.95
N GLU A 218 10.09 7.11 -4.19
CA GLU A 218 10.98 6.66 -5.26
C GLU A 218 11.29 7.85 -6.19
N PRO A 219 12.47 8.49 -6.03
CA PRO A 219 12.85 9.65 -6.83
C PRO A 219 12.90 9.41 -8.34
N LEU A 220 13.25 8.18 -8.79
CA LEU A 220 13.36 7.87 -10.23
C LEU A 220 12.02 7.96 -10.96
N VAL A 221 10.90 7.73 -10.25
CA VAL A 221 9.54 7.88 -10.80
C VAL A 221 8.85 9.15 -10.27
N GLY A 222 9.58 10.00 -9.54
CA GLY A 222 9.07 11.24 -8.97
C GLY A 222 8.07 11.04 -7.82
N ASN A 223 8.02 9.86 -7.21
CA ASN A 223 7.17 9.63 -6.05
C ASN A 223 7.71 10.39 -4.83
N THR A 224 7.08 11.52 -4.56
CA THR A 224 7.38 12.43 -3.44
C THR A 224 6.08 12.84 -2.76
N MET A 225 6.19 13.40 -1.55
CA MET A 225 5.03 13.88 -0.79
C MET A 225 4.23 14.90 -1.61
N THR A 226 2.95 14.62 -1.83
CA THR A 226 2.05 15.53 -2.57
C THR A 226 1.74 16.80 -1.76
N GLY A 227 1.43 17.89 -2.45
CA GLY A 227 0.99 19.13 -1.80
C GLY A 227 -0.25 18.93 -0.91
N GLY A 228 -1.19 18.09 -1.36
CA GLY A 228 -2.38 17.72 -0.57
C GLY A 228 -2.04 16.99 0.72
N ALA A 229 -1.11 16.03 0.67
CA ALA A 229 -0.64 15.32 1.87
C ALA A 229 0.05 16.28 2.87
N ALA A 230 0.87 17.20 2.37
CA ALA A 230 1.53 18.20 3.20
C ALA A 230 0.54 19.13 3.92
N VAL A 231 -0.46 19.65 3.20
CA VAL A 231 -1.50 20.52 3.76
C VAL A 231 -2.32 19.79 4.83
N TRP A 232 -2.83 18.59 4.53
CA TRP A 232 -3.66 17.85 5.48
C TRP A 232 -2.90 17.38 6.72
N SER A 233 -1.61 17.09 6.59
CA SER A 233 -0.74 16.79 7.73
C SER A 233 -0.60 18.00 8.68
N MET A 234 -0.50 19.22 8.14
CA MET A 234 -0.46 20.43 8.96
C MET A 234 -1.82 20.71 9.61
N VAL A 235 -2.90 20.59 8.82
CA VAL A 235 -4.27 20.78 9.32
C VAL A 235 -4.58 19.80 10.46
N SER A 236 -4.17 18.53 10.37
CA SER A 236 -4.43 17.56 11.44
C SER A 236 -3.73 17.92 12.75
N ILE A 237 -2.51 18.45 12.69
CA ILE A 237 -1.78 18.93 13.87
C ILE A 237 -2.51 20.12 14.51
N VAL A 238 -2.93 21.10 13.71
CA VAL A 238 -3.67 22.27 14.20
C VAL A 238 -5.00 21.85 14.83
N LEU A 239 -5.74 20.94 14.20
CA LEU A 239 -7.01 20.43 14.74
C LEU A 239 -6.81 19.62 16.02
N LEU A 240 -5.75 18.82 16.12
CA LEU A 240 -5.41 18.10 17.35
C LEU A 240 -5.16 19.06 18.51
N LEU A 241 -4.29 20.05 18.32
CA LEU A 241 -3.96 21.04 19.35
C LEU A 241 -5.18 21.88 19.73
N GLY A 242 -5.94 22.34 18.73
CA GLY A 242 -7.19 23.08 18.95
C GLY A 242 -8.23 22.26 19.70
N GLY A 243 -8.35 20.96 19.38
CA GLY A 243 -9.25 20.03 20.06
C GLY A 243 -8.88 19.80 21.52
N ILE A 244 -7.58 19.61 21.81
CA ILE A 244 -7.08 19.48 23.18
C ILE A 244 -7.34 20.78 23.97
N ALA A 245 -7.01 21.94 23.41
CA ALA A 245 -7.23 23.23 24.05
C ALA A 245 -8.72 23.49 24.34
N ALA A 246 -9.60 23.20 23.38
CA ALA A 246 -11.04 23.31 23.56
C ALA A 246 -11.56 22.36 24.65
N MET A 247 -11.07 21.12 24.69
CA MET A 247 -11.45 20.15 25.73
C MET A 247 -11.06 20.64 27.12
N LEU A 248 -9.82 21.12 27.28
CA LEU A 248 -9.31 21.68 28.53
C LEU A 248 -10.10 22.91 28.96
N TRP A 249 -10.47 23.80 28.03
CA TRP A 249 -11.27 24.98 28.36
C TRP A 249 -12.70 24.64 28.80
N LEU A 250 -13.36 23.74 28.07
CA LEU A 250 -14.74 23.32 28.34
C LEU A 250 -14.87 22.52 29.64
N HIS A 251 -13.89 21.67 29.97
CA HIS A 251 -13.96 20.82 31.17
C HIS A 251 -13.20 21.41 32.36
N GLY A 252 -12.12 22.16 32.15
CA GLY A 252 -11.37 22.81 33.23
C GLY A 252 -12.15 23.93 33.93
N SER A 253 -13.19 24.46 33.29
CA SER A 253 -14.10 25.45 33.87
C SER A 253 -15.34 24.84 34.54
N SER A 254 -15.57 23.53 34.37
CA SER A 254 -16.67 22.83 35.02
C SER A 254 -16.30 22.41 36.44
N LYS A 255 -17.20 22.68 37.41
CA LYS A 255 -17.04 22.20 38.80
C LYS A 255 -16.94 20.68 38.78
N HIS A 256 -15.90 20.12 39.40
CA HIS A 256 -15.86 18.68 39.67
C HIS A 256 -17.16 18.26 40.36
N GLU A 257 -17.76 17.17 39.90
CA GLU A 257 -18.87 16.56 40.63
C GLU A 257 -18.41 16.29 42.06
N GLU A 258 -19.31 16.49 43.04
CA GLU A 258 -18.99 16.21 44.43
C GLU A 258 -18.46 14.78 44.53
N GLU A 259 -17.31 14.63 45.17
CA GLU A 259 -16.66 13.34 45.34
C GLU A 259 -17.66 12.43 46.06
N SER A 260 -18.04 11.35 45.37
CA SER A 260 -19.03 10.42 45.91
C SER A 260 -18.43 9.78 47.16
N ALA A 261 -19.14 9.85 48.29
CA ALA A 261 -18.68 9.18 49.50
C ALA A 261 -18.46 7.69 49.20
N PRO A 262 -17.31 7.10 49.60
CA PRO A 262 -17.06 5.69 49.39
C PRO A 262 -18.13 4.86 50.10
N LEU A 263 -18.60 3.81 49.43
CA LEU A 263 -19.52 2.88 50.06
C LEU A 263 -18.84 2.22 51.27
N PRO A 264 -19.56 2.01 52.39
CA PRO A 264 -18.99 1.49 53.63
C PRO A 264 -18.52 0.03 53.53
N ALA A 265 -18.97 -0.71 52.52
CA ALA A 265 -18.54 -2.06 52.21
C ALA A 265 -18.63 -2.31 50.70
N ASP A 266 -17.90 -3.32 50.21
CA ASP A 266 -17.94 -3.72 48.80
C ASP A 266 -19.36 -4.23 48.43
N PRO A 267 -20.05 -3.58 47.48
CA PRO A 267 -21.40 -3.96 47.08
C PRO A 267 -21.45 -5.33 46.38
N PHE A 268 -20.31 -5.85 45.91
CA PHE A 268 -20.22 -7.15 45.24
C PHE A 268 -19.87 -8.31 46.18
N LEU A 269 -19.56 -8.03 47.45
CA LEU A 269 -19.08 -9.02 48.41
C LEU A 269 -20.08 -10.17 48.66
N ASN A 270 -21.37 -9.90 48.50
CA ASN A 270 -22.45 -10.88 48.65
C ASN A 270 -23.03 -11.36 47.30
N VAL A 271 -22.47 -10.95 46.16
CA VAL A 271 -22.94 -11.41 44.85
C VAL A 271 -22.46 -12.84 44.62
N VAL A 272 -23.41 -13.78 44.61
CA VAL A 272 -23.12 -15.18 44.31
C VAL A 272 -22.78 -15.30 42.82
N ALA A 273 -21.54 -15.71 42.53
CA ALA A 273 -21.12 -15.96 41.16
C ALA A 273 -22.04 -16.98 40.49
N THR A 274 -22.67 -16.56 39.39
CA THR A 274 -23.54 -17.42 38.59
C THR A 274 -22.72 -18.53 37.91
N PRO A 275 -23.36 -19.61 37.42
CA PRO A 275 -22.65 -20.63 36.67
C PRO A 275 -21.85 -20.10 35.47
N SER A 276 -22.38 -19.09 34.75
CA SER A 276 -21.67 -18.45 33.63
C SER A 276 -20.43 -17.67 34.07
N MET A 277 -20.49 -16.95 35.20
CA MET A 277 -19.32 -16.26 35.78
C MET A 277 -18.25 -17.23 36.26
N LYS A 278 -18.65 -18.43 36.70
CA LYS A 278 -17.69 -19.48 37.10
C LYS A 278 -17.03 -20.14 35.89
N ALA A 279 -17.77 -20.32 34.80
CA ALA A 279 -17.27 -20.91 33.56
C ALA A 279 -16.21 -20.05 32.83
N THR A 280 -16.03 -18.77 33.20
CA THR A 280 -14.95 -17.92 32.67
C THR A 280 -13.63 -18.03 33.43
N ARG A 281 -13.60 -18.75 34.56
CA ARG A 281 -12.33 -19.22 35.17
C ARG A 281 -11.83 -20.40 34.35
N LYS A 282 -11.06 -20.11 33.31
CA LYS A 282 -10.25 -21.10 32.59
C LYS A 282 -9.15 -21.64 33.49
#